data_AF-A0A970J244-F1
#
_entry.id   AF-A0A970J244-F1
#
_cell.length_a   1.000
_cell.length_b   1.000
_cell.length_c   1.000
_cell.angle_alpha   90.00
_cell.angle_beta   90.00
_cell.angle_gamma   90.00
#
_symmetry.space_group_name_H-M   'P 1'
#
loop_
_entity.id
_entity.type
_entity.pdbx_description
1 polymer ?
#
loop_
_entity_poly.entity_id
_entity_poly.type
_entity_poly.pdbx_seq_one_letter_code
_entity_poly.pdbx_strand_id
1 'polypeptide(L)'
;PISLFEPIYHDGGDPIFVMDQISDEKDLDNQWLEGISIRDAMSRLNDREKEILKMRFFDGRTQMEVAEEIGISQAQVSRLEKTALKNIRRYIGEERTKE
;
A
#
# COMPACT_ATOMS: atom_id res chain seq x y z
N PRO A 1 -1.56 39.08 -0.01
CA PRO A 1 -0.72 37.88 -0.16
C PRO A 1 -0.18 37.45 1.21
N ILE A 2 -0.53 36.25 1.66
CA ILE A 2 -0.13 35.69 2.96
C ILE A 2 1.15 34.86 2.73
N SER A 3 2.15 34.98 3.60
CA SER A 3 3.42 34.27 3.44
C SER A 3 3.32 32.85 3.98
N LEU A 4 3.73 31.85 3.19
CA LEU A 4 3.71 30.43 3.57
C LEU A 4 4.65 30.08 4.73
N PHE A 5 5.60 30.97 5.05
CA PHE A 5 6.60 30.82 6.10
C PHE A 5 6.27 31.66 7.35
N GLU A 6 5.04 32.16 7.45
CA GLU A 6 4.62 32.95 8.61
C GLU A 6 4.18 31.99 9.74
N PRO A 7 4.77 32.10 10.94
CA PRO A 7 4.34 31.31 12.09
C PRO A 7 2.97 31.80 12.61
N ILE A 8 2.00 30.88 12.68
CA ILE A 8 0.60 31.19 13.05
C ILE A 8 0.32 31.09 14.56
N TYR A 9 1.26 30.55 15.33
CA TYR A 9 1.14 30.40 16.78
C TYR A 9 2.53 30.54 17.43
N HIS A 10 2.61 31.34 18.49
CA HIS A 10 3.81 31.46 19.33
C HIS A 10 3.40 31.30 20.79
N ASP A 11 3.52 30.09 21.32
CA ASP A 11 3.52 29.87 22.76
C ASP A 11 4.59 28.84 23.12
N GLY A 12 5.78 29.33 23.48
CA GLY A 12 6.86 28.59 24.16
C GLY A 12 7.51 27.36 23.49
N GLY A 13 6.99 26.86 22.37
CA GLY A 13 7.48 25.70 21.61
C GLY A 13 7.83 26.02 20.17
N ASP A 14 8.23 24.99 19.40
CA ASP A 14 8.62 25.13 18.00
C ASP A 14 7.53 25.84 17.18
N PRO A 15 7.88 26.84 16.36
CA PRO A 15 6.90 27.61 15.60
C PRO A 15 6.20 26.71 14.57
N ILE A 16 4.87 26.68 14.60
CA ILE A 16 4.03 26.00 13.61
C ILE A 16 3.84 26.96 12.43
N PHE A 17 4.23 26.51 11.23
CA PHE A 17 4.17 27.32 10.01
C PHE A 17 2.91 27.03 9.18
N VAL A 18 2.45 28.00 8.38
CA VAL A 18 1.31 27.81 7.46
C VAL A 18 1.52 26.63 6.50
N MET A 19 2.77 26.38 6.07
CA MET A 19 3.13 25.22 5.25
C MET A 19 2.85 23.86 5.92
N ASP A 20 2.85 23.77 7.24
CA ASP A 20 2.60 22.51 7.96
C ASP A 20 1.14 22.07 7.83
N GLN A 21 0.22 23.01 7.60
CA GLN A 21 -1.22 22.76 7.43
C GLN A 21 -1.61 22.50 5.96
N ILE A 22 -0.73 22.81 4.99
CA ILE A 22 -1.01 22.69 3.55
C ILE A 22 -0.58 21.32 2.99
N SER A 23 0.12 20.51 3.78
CA SER A 23 0.61 19.18 3.38
C SER A 23 -0.51 18.16 3.07
N ASP A 24 -1.75 18.41 3.50
CA ASP A 24 -2.77 17.36 3.57
C ASP A 24 -3.46 16.98 2.25
N GLU A 25 -3.86 17.92 1.38
CA GLU A 25 -4.77 17.56 0.27
C GLU A 25 -4.12 16.64 -0.77
N LYS A 26 -2.85 16.89 -1.12
CA LYS A 26 -2.13 16.05 -2.08
C LYS A 26 -1.75 14.69 -1.49
N ASP A 27 -1.44 14.62 -0.20
CA ASP A 27 -1.12 13.36 0.46
C ASP A 27 -2.35 12.48 0.65
N LEU A 28 -3.52 13.07 0.92
CA LEU A 28 -4.81 12.37 0.96
C LEU A 28 -5.19 11.81 -0.41
N ASP A 29 -5.05 12.60 -1.48
CA ASP A 29 -5.32 12.15 -2.85
C ASP A 29 -4.35 11.04 -3.28
N ASN A 30 -3.06 11.19 -2.98
CA ASN A 30 -2.06 10.16 -3.26
C ASN A 30 -2.34 8.86 -2.52
N GLN A 31 -2.72 8.93 -1.23
CA GLN A 31 -3.06 7.75 -0.43
C GLN A 31 -4.34 7.08 -0.93
N TRP A 32 -5.34 7.88 -1.32
CA TRP A 32 -6.58 7.36 -1.90
C TRP A 32 -6.35 6.69 -3.26
N LEU A 33 -5.57 7.33 -4.14
CA LEU A 33 -5.14 6.76 -5.43
C LEU A 33 -4.36 5.46 -5.22
N GLU A 34 -3.40 5.42 -4.28
CA GLU A 34 -2.65 4.21 -3.96
C GLU A 34 -3.58 3.08 -3.47
N GLY A 35 -4.56 3.39 -2.63
CA GLY A 35 -5.58 2.44 -2.19
C GLY A 35 -6.42 1.87 -3.34
N ILE A 36 -6.80 2.70 -4.31
CA ILE A 36 -7.51 2.28 -5.52
C ILE A 36 -6.63 1.38 -6.38
N SER A 37 -5.39 1.80 -6.64
CA SER A 37 -4.40 1.04 -7.41
C SER A 37 -4.16 -0.35 -6.83
N ILE A 38 -4.02 -0.45 -5.50
CA ILE A 38 -3.85 -1.74 -4.83
C ILE A 38 -5.10 -2.60 -5.00
N ARG A 39 -6.30 -2.03 -4.81
CA ARG A 39 -7.56 -2.78 -4.95
C ARG A 39 -7.73 -3.33 -6.37
N ASP A 40 -7.43 -2.53 -7.37
CA ASP A 40 -7.52 -2.93 -8.78
C ASP A 40 -6.45 -3.96 -9.13
N ALA A 41 -5.22 -3.79 -8.63
CA ALA A 41 -4.15 -4.79 -8.78
C ALA A 41 -4.51 -6.13 -8.13
N MET A 42 -5.10 -6.11 -6.93
CA MET A 42 -5.58 -7.30 -6.23
C MET A 42 -6.69 -8.00 -7.00
N SER A 43 -7.59 -7.26 -7.67
CA SER A 43 -8.68 -7.84 -8.47
C SER A 43 -8.18 -8.74 -9.61
N ARG A 44 -6.99 -8.44 -10.15
CA ARG A 44 -6.35 -9.14 -11.29
C ARG A 44 -5.60 -10.41 -10.91
N LEU A 45 -5.41 -10.66 -9.62
CA LEU A 45 -4.84 -11.91 -9.14
C LEU A 45 -5.83 -13.06 -9.28
N ASN A 46 -5.31 -14.27 -9.48
CA ASN A 46 -6.18 -15.45 -9.42
C ASN A 46 -6.61 -15.75 -7.97
N ASP A 47 -7.66 -16.55 -7.81
CA ASP A 47 -8.25 -16.80 -6.49
C ASP A 47 -7.25 -17.41 -5.49
N ARG A 48 -6.37 -18.28 -5.99
CA ARG A 48 -5.35 -18.94 -5.17
C ARG A 48 -4.28 -17.96 -4.69
N GLU A 49 -3.87 -17.01 -5.53
CA GLU A 49 -2.96 -15.93 -5.15
C GLU A 49 -3.62 -14.98 -4.14
N LYS A 50 -4.89 -14.62 -4.35
CA LYS A 50 -5.66 -13.78 -3.41
C LYS A 50 -5.76 -14.43 -2.04
N GLU A 51 -6.08 -15.72 -2.00
CA GLU A 51 -6.21 -16.49 -0.77
C GLU A 51 -4.87 -16.58 -0.01
N ILE A 52 -3.77 -16.87 -0.73
CA ILE A 52 -2.43 -16.86 -0.14
C ILE A 52 -2.10 -15.49 0.45
N LEU A 53 -2.29 -14.41 -0.31
CA LEU A 53 -1.98 -13.07 0.18
C LEU A 53 -2.85 -12.65 1.36
N LYS A 54 -4.15 -13.00 1.35
CA LYS A 54 -5.03 -12.75 2.49
C LYS A 54 -4.48 -13.42 3.75
N MET A 55 -4.19 -14.72 3.70
CA MET A 55 -3.66 -15.41 4.88
C MET A 55 -2.31 -14.86 5.34
N ARG A 56 -1.44 -14.46 4.39
CA ARG A 56 -0.09 -13.97 4.69
C ARG A 56 -0.08 -12.56 5.29
N PHE A 57 -0.91 -11.67 4.78
CA PHE A 57 -0.83 -10.23 5.10
C PHE A 57 -2.03 -9.71 5.90
N PHE A 58 -3.20 -10.33 5.77
CA PHE A 58 -4.39 -9.97 6.56
C PHE A 58 -4.52 -10.83 7.81
N ASP A 59 -4.38 -12.15 7.68
CA ASP A 59 -4.51 -13.08 8.82
C ASP A 59 -3.17 -13.29 9.56
N GLY A 60 -2.05 -12.77 9.02
CA GLY A 60 -0.73 -12.79 9.67
C GLY A 60 -0.05 -14.17 9.74
N ARG A 61 -0.51 -15.14 8.96
CA ARG A 61 -0.02 -16.53 9.01
C ARG A 61 1.33 -16.67 8.33
N THR A 62 2.18 -17.56 8.84
CA THR A 62 3.47 -17.94 8.24
C THR A 62 3.28 -18.70 6.91
N GLN A 63 4.31 -18.74 6.06
CA GLN A 63 4.24 -19.51 4.80
C GLN A 63 4.05 -21.00 5.04
N MET A 64 4.52 -21.52 6.17
CA MET A 64 4.35 -22.92 6.55
C MET A 64 2.89 -23.20 6.94
N GLU A 65 2.27 -22.34 7.74
CA GLU A 65 0.85 -22.48 8.11
C GLU A 65 -0.06 -22.36 6.89
N VAL A 66 0.24 -21.46 5.95
CA VAL A 66 -0.48 -21.34 4.67
C VAL A 66 -0.30 -22.59 3.81
N ALA A 67 0.91 -23.17 3.80
CA ALA A 67 1.22 -24.39 3.06
C ALA A 67 0.41 -25.58 3.59
N GLU A 68 0.32 -25.69 4.92
CA GLU A 68 -0.47 -26.71 5.61
C GLU A 68 -1.97 -26.56 5.30
N GLU A 69 -2.52 -25.35 5.35
CA GLU A 69 -3.96 -25.13 5.09
C GLU A 69 -4.36 -25.36 3.63
N ILE A 70 -3.53 -24.95 2.68
CA ILE A 70 -3.81 -25.10 1.24
C ILE A 70 -3.45 -26.52 0.74
N GLY A 71 -2.69 -27.29 1.51
CA GLY A 71 -2.23 -28.63 1.11
C GLY A 71 -1.19 -28.61 -0.01
N ILE A 72 -0.25 -27.66 0.02
CA ILE A 72 0.88 -27.57 -0.92
C ILE A 72 2.20 -27.39 -0.17
N SER A 73 3.34 -27.56 -0.85
CA SER A 73 4.64 -27.30 -0.20
C SER A 73 4.86 -25.81 0.08
N GLN A 74 5.62 -25.49 1.13
CA GLN A 74 6.05 -24.12 1.43
C GLN A 74 6.79 -23.48 0.24
N ALA A 75 7.59 -24.25 -0.50
CA ALA A 75 8.25 -23.75 -1.71
C ALA A 75 7.25 -23.36 -2.81
N GLN A 76 6.12 -24.05 -2.93
CA GLN A 76 5.03 -23.67 -3.85
C GLN A 76 4.32 -22.39 -3.35
N VAL A 77 4.02 -22.28 -2.06
CA VAL A 77 3.47 -21.03 -1.47
C VAL A 77 4.39 -19.85 -1.77
N SER A 78 5.69 -20.01 -1.52
CA SER A 78 6.69 -18.97 -1.79
C SER A 78 6.69 -18.52 -3.25
N ARG A 79 6.60 -19.45 -4.20
CA ARG A 79 6.53 -19.13 -5.63
C ARG A 79 5.25 -18.38 -6.00
N LEU A 80 4.10 -18.80 -5.46
CA LEU A 80 2.81 -18.16 -5.71
C LEU A 80 2.78 -16.75 -5.09
N GLU A 81 3.23 -16.59 -3.84
CA GLU A 81 3.35 -15.29 -3.17
C GLU A 81 4.23 -14.33 -3.96
N LYS A 82 5.41 -14.78 -4.40
CA LYS A 82 6.33 -13.97 -5.22
C LYS A 82 5.72 -13.56 -6.56
N THR A 83 4.98 -14.46 -7.20
CA THR A 83 4.30 -14.19 -8.47
C THR A 83 3.18 -13.18 -8.29
N ALA A 84 2.37 -13.34 -7.25
CA ALA A 84 1.30 -12.42 -6.89
C ALA A 84 1.83 -11.01 -6.60
N LEU A 85 2.87 -10.89 -5.76
CA LEU A 85 3.51 -9.61 -5.46
C LEU A 85 4.13 -8.95 -6.69
N LYS A 86 4.73 -9.74 -7.60
CA LYS A 86 5.25 -9.23 -8.87
C LYS A 86 4.12 -8.68 -9.74
N ASN A 87 2.99 -9.38 -9.81
CA ASN A 87 1.83 -8.94 -10.57
C ASN A 87 1.25 -7.64 -9.99
N ILE A 88 1.10 -7.55 -8.67
CA ILE A 88 0.64 -6.32 -7.98
C ILE A 88 1.54 -5.14 -8.34
N ARG A 89 2.87 -5.29 -8.18
CA ARG A 89 3.83 -4.22 -8.49
C ARG A 89 3.76 -3.76 -9.94
N ARG A 90 3.55 -4.71 -10.86
CA ARG A 90 3.40 -4.38 -12.29
C ARG A 90 2.16 -3.52 -12.51
N TYR A 91 1.00 -3.89 -11.96
CA TYR A 91 -0.23 -3.14 -12.15
C TYR A 91 -0.19 -1.74 -11.55
N ILE A 92 0.41 -1.59 -10.36
CA ILE A 92 0.62 -0.27 -9.74
C ILE A 92 1.61 0.58 -10.57
N GLY A 93 2.68 -0.03 -11.11
CA GLY A 93 3.66 0.66 -11.95
C GLY A 93 3.11 1.09 -13.32
N GLU A 94 2.22 0.29 -13.91
CA GLU A 94 1.54 0.57 -15.17
C GLU A 94 0.56 1.75 -15.06
N GLU A 95 -0.02 1.99 -13.88
CA GLU A 95 -0.91 3.15 -13.63
C GLU A 95 -0.13 4.45 -13.55
N ARG A 96 1.05 4.46 -12.92
CA ARG A 96 1.92 5.67 -12.84
C ARG A 96 2.55 6.11 -14.16
N THR A 97 2.50 5.28 -15.20
CA THR A 97 3.06 5.62 -16.52
C THR A 97 2.02 6.16 -17.51
N LYS A 98 0.74 6.22 -17.11
CA LYS A 98 -0.36 6.71 -17.96
C LYS A 98 -0.77 8.16 -17.70
N GLU A 99 -0.13 8.83 -16.74
CA GLU A 99 -0.27 10.26 -16.44
C GLU A 99 0.93 11.04 -16.98
#